data_AF-A0A3N0A815-F1
#
_entry.id   AF-A0A3N0A815-F1
#
_cell.length_a   1.000
_cell.length_b   1.000
_cell.length_c   1.000
_cell.angle_alpha   90.00
_cell.angle_beta   90.00
_cell.angle_gamma   90.00
#
_symmetry.space_group_name_H-M   'P 1'
#
loop_
_entity.id
_entity.type
_entity.pdbx_description
1 polymer ?
#
loop_
_entity_poly.entity_id
_entity_poly.type
_entity_poly.pdbx_seq_one_letter_code
_entity_poly.pdbx_strand_id
1 'polypeptide(L)'
;MAPSMPNKIPYDLIPAALISVLSQNGSTIQELENKGGRKYNGDASQQEYKDRPVWHKKKYLDEAVAIRLKLHPSIWGPKRTTSDFHIATSQIISKLRNGGNIADWNSSRRLGIWRLVKIPDIKTKNLDMSIAQRATQTAEPPAMPPSEEKMKQIFVSILTKGRKDNTYKFALARAILDYCNGSHESGYDIPYQYLSKKFLEYYWHQECKFRIKQDFHANADPMAIQAIRKVFGDDVPGSFDLLDPADIRDAEKKILSGVFGHARNKTSLVVPKFQKIMEGNRAVEKRVFYTYDDDAKIVRLRPEAFEFFRNNYRILSMAVLSEWAKFLERVNESLPRLVAKIEQDNKMRGSLTDIRRTYLKHTGHCFYCQNRLERGYIHVDHLIPWSYLFDDSAWNLVLACRGCNLRKSGSLPQEEFRKTLIQRNTQYYDSIGILRTSLDRLNIGRGWESEIKNHYKNCMEYGFGIRKMP
;
A
#
# COMPACT_ATOMS: atom_id res chain seq x y z
N MET A 1 -7.17 23.56 10.88
CA MET A 1 -6.49 22.27 10.60
C MET A 1 -5.29 22.15 11.52
N ALA A 2 -5.28 21.17 12.42
CA ALA A 2 -4.19 20.96 13.36
C ALA A 2 -2.97 20.34 12.64
N PRO A 3 -1.75 20.89 12.80
CA PRO A 3 -0.55 20.40 12.14
C PRO A 3 -0.18 18.98 12.62
N SER A 4 0.34 18.12 11.74
CA SER A 4 0.72 16.75 12.08
C SER A 4 1.75 16.74 13.20
N MET A 5 1.36 16.19 14.34
CA MET A 5 2.14 16.17 15.57
C MET A 5 3.20 15.03 15.50
N PRO A 6 4.52 15.28 15.59
CA PRO A 6 5.55 14.23 15.72
C PRO A 6 5.22 13.10 16.71
N ASN A 7 5.41 11.85 16.26
CA ASN A 7 5.25 10.62 17.06
C ASN A 7 6.52 10.20 17.84
N LYS A 8 7.60 10.97 17.76
CA LYS A 8 8.84 10.77 18.52
C LYS A 8 9.05 11.96 19.43
N ILE A 9 9.37 11.70 20.71
CA ILE A 9 9.68 12.76 21.68
C ILE A 9 11.00 13.44 21.25
N PRO A 10 10.99 14.75 20.93
CA PRO A 10 12.20 15.49 20.55
C PRO A 10 12.92 15.95 21.82
N TYR A 11 13.63 15.02 22.46
CA TYR A 11 14.28 15.25 23.77
C TYR A 11 15.20 16.46 23.79
N ASP A 12 15.85 16.77 22.67
CA ASP A 12 16.73 17.93 22.46
C ASP A 12 15.97 19.27 22.47
N LEU A 13 14.69 19.28 22.09
CA LEU A 13 13.86 20.48 22.03
C LEU A 13 13.06 20.75 23.30
N ILE A 14 12.93 19.76 24.19
CA ILE A 14 12.17 19.90 25.45
C ILE A 14 12.67 21.07 26.32
N PRO A 15 13.98 21.26 26.55
CA PRO A 15 14.45 22.36 27.41
C PRO A 15 14.03 23.74 26.91
N ALA A 16 14.19 24.00 25.61
CA ALA A 16 13.83 25.28 25.00
C ALA A 16 12.32 25.51 24.99
N ALA A 17 11.53 24.47 24.67
CA ALA A 17 10.08 24.56 24.71
C ALA A 17 9.56 24.81 26.12
N LEU A 18 10.14 24.18 27.13
CA LEU A 18 9.75 24.33 28.53
C LEU A 18 10.04 25.73 29.06
N ILE A 19 11.22 26.29 28.77
CA ILE A 19 11.56 27.67 29.16
C ILE A 19 10.63 28.67 28.48
N SER A 20 10.35 28.48 27.19
CA SER A 20 9.45 29.35 26.44
C SER A 20 8.01 29.30 26.96
N VAL A 21 7.53 28.14 27.40
CA VAL A 21 6.19 28.00 27.98
C VAL A 21 6.13 28.63 29.36
N LEU A 22 7.16 28.42 30.19
CA LEU A 22 7.25 29.03 31.52
C LEU A 22 7.36 30.56 31.48
N SER A 23 7.87 31.16 30.40
CA SER A 23 8.02 32.62 30.27
C SER A 23 6.80 33.32 29.66
N GLN A 24 5.92 32.58 28.95
CA GLN A 24 4.84 33.18 28.14
C GLN A 24 3.42 32.80 28.59
N ASN A 25 3.27 31.80 29.45
CA ASN A 25 1.97 31.23 29.81
C ASN A 25 1.88 30.95 31.33
N GLY A 26 0.67 30.96 31.88
CA GLY A 26 0.38 30.69 33.30
C GLY A 26 -0.87 31.44 33.79
N SER A 27 -1.22 31.28 35.06
CA SER A 27 -2.29 32.04 35.72
C SER A 27 -1.73 32.82 36.91
N THR A 28 -2.33 33.94 37.28
CA THR A 28 -1.97 34.63 38.53
C THR A 28 -2.49 33.86 39.75
N ILE A 29 -2.00 34.17 40.95
CA ILE A 29 -2.50 33.54 42.18
C ILE A 29 -3.99 33.80 42.34
N GLN A 30 -4.44 35.03 42.10
CA GLN A 30 -5.84 35.40 42.23
C GLN A 30 -6.75 34.63 41.26
N GLU A 31 -6.31 34.41 40.03
CA GLU A 31 -7.05 33.58 39.06
C GLU A 31 -7.17 32.12 39.51
N LEU A 32 -6.13 31.58 40.15
CA LEU A 32 -6.14 30.21 40.68
C LEU A 32 -7.05 30.07 41.89
N GLU A 33 -7.05 31.07 42.79
CA GLU A 33 -7.94 31.12 43.96
C GLU A 33 -9.39 31.23 43.52
N ASN A 34 -9.69 32.10 42.55
CA ASN A 34 -11.04 32.28 42.01
C ASN A 34 -11.57 31.01 41.33
N LYS A 35 -10.72 30.27 40.59
CA LYS A 35 -11.11 29.00 39.94
C LYS A 35 -11.29 27.84 40.93
N GLY A 36 -10.57 27.85 42.05
CA GLY A 36 -10.49 26.72 42.98
C GLY A 36 -11.21 26.91 44.31
N GLY A 37 -11.69 28.11 44.63
CA GLY A 37 -12.31 28.45 45.92
C GLY A 37 -11.39 28.33 47.14
N ARG A 38 -10.08 28.14 46.91
CA ARG A 38 -9.06 27.90 47.93
C ARG A 38 -8.02 28.99 47.89
N LYS A 39 -7.66 29.56 49.04
CA LYS A 39 -6.55 30.51 49.18
C LYS A 39 -5.19 29.80 49.21
N TYR A 40 -4.19 30.40 48.56
CA TYR A 40 -2.83 29.86 48.47
C TYR A 40 -1.83 30.81 49.14
N ASN A 41 -1.44 30.51 50.39
CA ASN A 41 -0.43 31.29 51.11
C ASN A 41 0.97 31.04 50.53
N GLY A 42 1.61 32.10 50.04
CA GLY A 42 2.99 32.08 49.54
C GLY A 42 4.01 32.58 50.55
N ASP A 43 5.26 32.23 50.34
CA ASP A 43 6.39 32.75 51.13
C ASP A 43 6.47 34.28 50.99
N ALA A 44 6.96 34.98 52.02
CA ALA A 44 7.00 36.45 52.02
C ALA A 44 7.76 37.02 50.80
N SER A 45 8.85 36.37 50.39
CA SER A 45 9.65 36.71 49.19
C SER A 45 8.94 36.42 47.86
N GLN A 46 7.79 35.75 47.88
CA GLN A 46 7.01 35.43 46.69
C GLN A 46 5.78 36.31 46.55
N GLN A 47 5.26 36.88 47.65
CA GLN A 47 4.01 37.64 47.65
C GLN A 47 4.05 38.90 46.77
N GLU A 48 5.21 39.54 46.61
CA GLU A 48 5.37 40.68 45.70
C GLU A 48 5.16 40.31 44.21
N TYR A 49 5.20 39.01 43.88
CA TYR A 49 5.02 38.48 42.52
C TYR A 49 3.67 37.77 42.33
N LYS A 50 2.70 37.98 43.24
CA LYS A 50 1.37 37.33 43.19
C LYS A 50 0.61 37.58 41.86
N ASP A 51 0.88 38.72 41.23
CA ASP A 51 0.26 39.17 39.99
C ASP A 51 1.02 38.70 38.74
N ARG A 52 2.16 38.01 38.91
CA ARG A 52 2.88 37.39 37.79
C ARG A 52 2.31 36.00 37.47
N PRO A 53 2.38 35.55 36.21
CA PRO A 53 1.97 34.21 35.84
C PRO A 53 2.75 33.13 36.61
N VAL A 54 2.01 32.18 37.17
CA VAL A 54 2.51 30.97 37.83
C VAL A 54 1.89 29.74 37.19
N TRP A 55 2.59 28.61 37.29
CA TRP A 55 2.08 27.30 36.89
C TRP A 55 1.60 26.54 38.10
N HIS A 56 0.34 26.13 38.09
CA HIS A 56 -0.27 25.31 39.14
C HIS A 56 -0.61 23.93 38.59
N LYS A 57 0.07 22.89 39.10
CA LYS A 57 0.03 21.49 38.64
C LYS A 57 0.81 21.24 37.35
N LYS A 58 1.72 20.27 37.42
CA LYS A 58 2.60 19.86 36.33
C LYS A 58 1.88 19.45 35.04
N LYS A 59 0.71 18.82 35.15
CA LYS A 59 -0.02 18.30 33.98
C LYS A 59 -0.35 19.37 32.93
N TYR A 60 -0.67 20.60 33.37
CA TYR A 60 -0.99 21.69 32.45
C TYR A 60 0.25 22.26 31.78
N LEU A 61 1.38 22.27 32.50
CA LEU A 61 2.67 22.63 31.93
C LEU A 61 3.11 21.61 30.88
N ASP A 62 2.97 20.31 31.18
CA ASP A 62 3.28 19.24 30.23
C ASP A 62 2.40 19.32 28.96
N GLU A 63 1.11 19.61 29.12
CA GLU A 63 0.18 19.86 28.02
C GLU A 63 0.62 21.04 27.15
N ALA A 64 0.93 22.19 27.75
CA ALA A 64 1.37 23.37 27.02
C ALA A 64 2.70 23.15 26.28
N VAL A 65 3.65 22.44 26.91
CA VAL A 65 4.93 22.07 26.29
C VAL A 65 4.70 21.08 25.14
N ALA A 66 3.81 20.11 25.32
CA ALA A 66 3.49 19.14 24.29
C ALA A 66 2.80 19.78 23.08
N ILE A 67 1.83 20.68 23.31
CA ILE A 67 1.17 21.45 22.23
C ILE A 67 2.21 22.28 21.47
N ARG A 68 3.15 22.94 22.17
CA ARG A 68 4.21 23.73 21.55
C ARG A 68 5.16 22.90 20.70
N LEU A 69 5.54 21.72 21.19
CA LEU A 69 6.37 20.75 20.46
C LEU A 69 5.59 19.98 19.39
N LYS A 70 4.29 20.28 19.27
CA LYS A 70 3.36 19.58 18.42
C LYS A 70 3.39 18.06 18.68
N LEU A 71 3.21 17.60 19.92
CA LEU A 71 3.21 16.18 20.26
C LEU A 71 1.80 15.61 20.28
N HIS A 72 1.65 14.40 19.74
CA HIS A 72 0.35 13.73 19.73
C HIS A 72 -0.12 13.43 21.16
N PRO A 73 -1.42 13.56 21.50
CA PRO A 73 -1.92 13.29 22.85
C PRO A 73 -1.64 11.87 23.39
N SER A 74 -1.30 10.90 22.54
CA SER A 74 -0.84 9.58 22.99
C SER A 74 0.55 9.58 23.66
N ILE A 75 1.30 10.68 23.56
CA ILE A 75 2.62 10.84 24.17
C ILE A 75 2.51 11.48 25.57
N TRP A 76 1.54 12.36 25.79
CA TRP A 76 1.46 13.22 26.98
C TRP A 76 0.09 13.26 27.66
N GLY A 77 -0.94 12.68 27.03
CA GLY A 77 -2.31 12.72 27.52
C GLY A 77 -2.64 11.63 28.56
N PRO A 78 -3.91 11.56 29.00
CA PRO A 78 -4.35 10.59 30.01
C PRO A 78 -4.20 9.12 29.58
N LYS A 79 -4.30 8.86 28.27
CA LYS A 79 -4.21 7.52 27.65
C LYS A 79 -2.84 7.23 27.03
N ARG A 80 -1.79 7.90 27.50
CA ARG A 80 -0.43 7.73 26.96
C ARG A 80 0.10 6.31 27.15
N THR A 81 0.89 5.84 26.21
CA THR A 81 1.49 4.49 26.24
C THR A 81 2.84 4.44 26.97
N THR A 82 3.46 5.60 27.20
CA THR A 82 4.69 5.75 27.99
C THR A 82 4.65 7.03 28.82
N SER A 83 5.41 7.07 29.92
CA SER A 83 5.61 8.30 30.72
C SER A 83 6.88 9.06 30.35
N ASP A 84 7.60 8.65 29.31
CA ASP A 84 8.92 9.21 28.94
C ASP A 84 8.90 10.72 28.72
N PHE A 85 7.85 11.25 28.08
CA PHE A 85 7.72 12.69 27.88
C PHE A 85 7.59 13.43 29.21
N HIS A 86 6.74 12.94 30.12
CA HIS A 86 6.57 13.52 31.44
C HIS A 86 7.81 13.35 32.32
N ILE A 87 8.55 12.25 32.18
CA ILE A 87 9.82 12.01 32.86
C ILE A 87 10.86 13.02 32.37
N ALA A 88 10.99 13.21 31.05
CA ALA A 88 11.92 14.17 30.47
C ALA A 88 11.61 15.61 30.91
N THR A 89 10.35 16.05 30.87
CA THR A 89 9.99 17.38 31.38
C THR A 89 10.25 17.51 32.88
N SER A 90 10.02 16.45 33.67
CA SER A 90 10.32 16.44 35.12
C SER A 90 11.80 16.61 35.40
N GLN A 91 12.67 15.93 34.65
CA GLN A 91 14.12 16.02 34.79
C GLN A 91 14.62 17.44 34.49
N ILE A 92 14.09 18.08 33.43
CA ILE A 92 14.44 19.47 33.11
C ILE A 92 13.93 20.43 34.19
N ILE A 93 12.68 20.30 34.65
CA ILE A 93 12.14 21.12 35.74
C ILE A 93 12.99 20.98 37.01
N SER A 94 13.42 19.76 37.35
CA SER A 94 14.30 19.53 38.50
C SER A 94 15.64 20.23 38.34
N LYS A 95 16.24 20.20 37.14
CA LYS A 95 17.50 20.91 36.85
C LYS A 95 17.32 22.43 36.98
N LEU A 96 16.22 22.98 36.46
CA LEU A 96 15.93 24.41 36.55
C LEU A 96 15.65 24.87 37.98
N ARG A 97 14.93 24.06 38.77
CA ARG A 97 14.68 24.32 40.19
C ARG A 97 15.98 24.31 40.99
N ASN A 98 16.84 23.30 40.79
CA ASN A 98 18.14 23.21 41.48
C ASN A 98 19.11 24.32 41.06
N GLY A 99 19.00 24.81 39.82
CA GLY A 99 19.77 25.95 39.32
C GLY A 99 19.26 27.33 39.75
N GLY A 100 18.22 27.39 40.59
CA GLY A 100 17.61 28.64 41.06
C GLY A 100 16.78 29.39 40.01
N ASN A 101 16.45 28.74 38.89
CA ASN A 101 15.72 29.36 37.79
C ASN A 101 14.20 29.28 37.96
N ILE A 102 13.72 28.29 38.72
CA ILE A 102 12.32 28.15 39.10
C ILE A 102 12.19 28.39 40.60
N ALA A 103 11.26 29.27 40.99
CA ALA A 103 10.86 29.46 42.39
C ALA A 103 9.48 28.84 42.63
N ASP A 104 9.34 28.12 43.73
CA ASP A 104 8.06 27.65 44.24
C ASP A 104 7.36 28.79 45.00
N TRP A 105 6.04 28.88 44.87
CA TRP A 105 5.22 29.88 45.56
C TRP A 105 5.33 29.75 47.09
N ASN A 106 5.47 28.52 47.56
CA ASN A 106 5.73 28.19 48.95
C ASN A 106 6.79 27.09 48.98
N SER A 107 7.96 27.38 49.53
CA SER A 107 9.10 26.45 49.57
C SER A 107 8.91 25.37 50.65
N SER A 108 8.22 25.71 51.75
CA SER A 108 7.93 24.78 52.85
C SER A 108 6.79 23.80 52.56
N ARG A 109 5.87 24.18 51.65
CA ARG A 109 4.72 23.38 51.23
C ARG A 109 4.71 23.23 49.73
N ARG A 110 4.91 22.01 49.23
CA ARG A 110 4.86 21.67 47.79
C ARG A 110 3.43 21.78 47.24
N LEU A 111 2.93 23.01 47.10
CA LEU A 111 1.61 23.32 46.54
C LEU A 111 1.52 23.08 45.02
N GLY A 112 2.65 22.79 44.38
CA GLY A 112 2.71 22.61 42.94
C GLY A 112 2.49 23.89 42.15
N ILE A 113 2.73 25.05 42.79
CA ILE A 113 2.65 26.39 42.22
C ILE A 113 4.08 26.92 42.10
N TRP A 114 4.53 27.22 40.88
CA TRP A 114 5.90 27.67 40.63
C TRP A 114 5.99 28.57 39.39
N ARG A 115 7.04 29.38 39.30
CA ARG A 115 7.31 30.23 38.13
C ARG A 115 8.80 30.30 37.77
N LEU A 116 9.09 30.71 36.55
CA LEU A 116 10.44 31.04 36.12
C LEU A 116 10.84 32.40 36.70
N VAL A 117 11.95 32.46 37.42
CA VAL A 117 12.50 33.68 38.01
C VAL A 117 13.79 34.13 37.33
N LYS A 118 14.50 33.21 36.68
CA LYS A 118 15.71 33.50 35.90
C LYS A 118 15.73 32.64 34.64
N ILE A 119 16.01 33.27 33.50
CA ILE A 119 16.19 32.56 32.23
C ILE A 119 17.60 31.94 32.23
N PRO A 120 17.75 30.61 32.11
CA PRO A 120 19.07 29.98 32.02
C PRO A 120 19.79 30.32 30.72
N ASP A 121 21.11 30.45 30.83
CA ASP A 121 22.01 30.62 29.69
C ASP A 121 22.23 29.25 29.01
N ILE A 122 21.41 28.93 28.02
CA ILE A 122 21.58 27.71 27.23
C ILE A 122 22.47 28.06 26.03
N LYS A 123 23.71 27.54 26.00
CA LYS A 123 24.61 27.65 24.83
C LYS A 123 23.94 27.03 23.60
N THR A 124 23.36 27.89 22.77
CA THR A 124 22.64 27.59 21.53
C THR A 124 23.63 27.23 20.41
N LYS A 125 23.99 25.96 20.27
CA LYS A 125 24.46 25.46 18.97
C LYS A 125 23.23 25.28 18.07
N ASN A 126 23.09 26.20 17.11
CA ASN A 126 22.17 26.17 15.96
C ASN A 126 20.68 26.33 16.26
N LEU A 127 20.26 27.50 16.75
CA LEU A 127 18.82 27.86 16.77
C LEU A 127 18.47 29.16 16.04
N ASP A 128 19.44 30.04 15.76
CA ASP A 128 19.19 31.27 14.99
C ASP A 128 19.89 31.18 13.62
N MET A 129 19.09 30.98 12.56
CA MET A 129 19.33 31.26 11.13
C MET A 129 18.82 30.20 10.13
N SER A 130 18.19 29.08 10.53
CA SER A 130 17.73 28.08 9.53
C SER A 130 16.25 27.70 9.54
N ILE A 131 15.41 28.34 10.36
CA ILE A 131 13.97 28.01 10.41
C ILE A 131 13.14 28.94 9.53
N ALA A 132 13.46 30.24 9.44
CA ALA A 132 12.69 31.19 8.63
C ALA A 132 12.97 31.08 7.12
N GLN A 133 14.20 30.71 6.70
CA GLN A 133 14.58 30.61 5.28
C GLN A 133 14.44 29.20 4.68
N ARG A 134 14.33 28.14 5.50
CA ARG A 134 13.93 26.80 5.01
C ARG A 134 12.42 26.61 4.92
N ALA A 135 11.63 27.47 5.59
CA ALA A 135 10.16 27.42 5.55
C ALA A 135 9.55 28.01 4.27
N THR A 136 10.31 28.73 3.45
CA THR A 136 9.79 29.46 2.28
C THR A 136 10.13 28.86 0.91
N GLN A 137 10.77 27.68 0.83
CA GLN A 137 11.07 27.05 -0.47
C GLN A 137 10.66 25.58 -0.69
N THR A 138 10.06 24.86 0.26
CA THR A 138 9.45 23.53 -0.04
C THR A 138 8.24 23.14 0.82
N ALA A 139 7.54 24.12 1.41
CA ALA A 139 6.21 23.87 1.94
C ALA A 139 5.20 24.45 0.95
N GLU A 140 4.66 23.60 0.07
CA GLU A 140 3.31 23.83 -0.42
C GLU A 140 2.42 24.14 0.81
N PRO A 141 1.50 25.10 0.72
CA PRO A 141 0.57 25.43 1.81
C PRO A 141 -0.03 24.14 2.39
N PRO A 142 -0.33 24.06 3.72
CA PRO A 142 -0.86 22.85 4.32
C PRO A 142 -2.04 22.39 3.47
N ALA A 143 -1.84 21.30 2.72
CA ALA A 143 -2.81 20.87 1.74
C ALA A 143 -4.14 20.73 2.48
N MET A 144 -5.18 21.38 1.97
CA MET A 144 -6.56 21.04 2.29
C MET A 144 -6.65 19.50 2.38
N PRO A 145 -7.50 18.92 3.27
CA PRO A 145 -7.69 17.49 3.27
C PRO A 145 -7.99 17.10 1.81
N PRO A 146 -7.29 16.10 1.25
CA PRO A 146 -7.38 15.82 -0.17
C PRO A 146 -8.85 15.72 -0.51
N SER A 147 -9.30 16.51 -1.50
CA SER A 147 -10.70 16.52 -1.88
C SER A 147 -11.16 15.10 -2.18
N GLU A 148 -12.45 14.82 -2.03
CA GLU A 148 -13.00 13.53 -2.38
C GLU A 148 -12.60 13.11 -3.80
N GLU A 149 -12.59 14.06 -4.73
CA GLU A 149 -12.11 13.87 -6.10
C GLU A 149 -10.64 13.45 -6.16
N LYS A 150 -9.76 14.07 -5.37
CA LYS A 150 -8.35 13.66 -5.29
C LYS A 150 -8.20 12.24 -4.73
N MET A 151 -8.99 11.89 -3.72
CA MET A 151 -9.03 10.54 -3.16
C MET A 151 -9.50 9.50 -4.20
N LYS A 152 -10.55 9.81 -4.97
CA LYS A 152 -11.01 8.98 -6.11
C LYS A 152 -9.90 8.75 -7.12
N GLN A 153 -9.27 9.82 -7.61
CA GLN A 153 -8.19 9.74 -8.60
C GLN A 153 -7.01 8.88 -8.13
N ILE A 154 -6.60 9.04 -6.86
CA ILE A 154 -5.49 8.27 -6.29
C ILE A 154 -5.89 6.81 -6.13
N PHE A 155 -7.08 6.52 -5.61
CA PHE A 155 -7.55 5.15 -5.42
C PHE A 155 -7.64 4.41 -6.76
N VAL A 156 -8.27 5.01 -7.77
CA VAL A 156 -8.30 4.45 -9.13
C VAL A 156 -6.90 4.28 -9.70
N SER A 157 -5.97 5.21 -9.45
CA SER A 157 -4.58 5.08 -9.90
C SER A 157 -3.84 3.93 -9.20
N ILE A 158 -4.13 3.64 -7.93
CA ILE A 158 -3.60 2.47 -7.23
C ILE A 158 -4.06 1.18 -7.94
N LEU A 159 -5.36 1.09 -8.26
CA LEU A 159 -5.96 -0.08 -8.90
C LEU A 159 -5.49 -0.28 -10.35
N THR A 160 -5.37 0.80 -11.13
CA THR A 160 -5.07 0.72 -12.57
C THR A 160 -3.57 0.81 -12.90
N LYS A 161 -2.85 1.75 -12.27
CA LYS A 161 -1.45 2.11 -12.62
C LYS A 161 -0.42 1.66 -11.59
N GLY A 162 -0.84 1.33 -10.37
CA GLY A 162 0.08 0.87 -9.33
C GLY A 162 0.79 -0.42 -9.74
N ARG A 163 2.10 -0.53 -9.50
CA ARG A 163 2.83 -1.78 -9.69
C ARG A 163 2.22 -2.88 -8.82
N LYS A 164 1.98 -4.05 -9.42
CA LYS A 164 1.36 -5.23 -8.81
C LYS A 164 2.03 -6.47 -9.40
N ASP A 165 2.61 -7.28 -8.52
CA ASP A 165 3.15 -8.59 -8.88
C ASP A 165 2.13 -9.70 -8.53
N ASN A 166 1.22 -9.42 -7.58
CA ASN A 166 0.12 -10.29 -7.15
C ASN A 166 -1.15 -9.49 -6.82
N THR A 167 -2.22 -10.18 -6.41
CA THR A 167 -3.54 -9.60 -6.14
C THR A 167 -3.72 -8.90 -4.79
N TYR A 168 -2.68 -8.82 -3.94
CA TYR A 168 -2.83 -8.29 -2.56
C TYR A 168 -3.33 -6.85 -2.50
N LYS A 169 -3.00 -5.99 -3.47
CA LYS A 169 -3.54 -4.63 -3.47
C LYS A 169 -5.06 -4.62 -3.63
N PHE A 170 -5.63 -5.52 -4.42
CA PHE A 170 -7.08 -5.62 -4.58
C PHE A 170 -7.75 -6.17 -3.33
N ALA A 171 -7.17 -7.23 -2.74
CA ALA A 171 -7.67 -7.79 -1.48
C ALA A 171 -7.59 -6.77 -0.33
N LEU A 172 -6.51 -5.99 -0.23
CA LEU A 172 -6.39 -4.93 0.78
C LEU A 172 -7.39 -3.79 0.54
N ALA A 173 -7.56 -3.36 -0.72
CA ALA A 173 -8.55 -2.34 -1.06
C ALA A 173 -9.96 -2.79 -0.66
N ARG A 174 -10.33 -4.02 -1.00
CA ARG A 174 -11.61 -4.63 -0.63
C ARG A 174 -11.77 -4.73 0.89
N ALA A 175 -10.75 -5.21 1.61
CA ALA A 175 -10.80 -5.32 3.07
C ALA A 175 -10.98 -3.96 3.76
N ILE A 176 -10.33 -2.90 3.26
CA ILE A 176 -10.52 -1.54 3.79
C ILE A 176 -11.95 -1.05 3.52
N LEU A 177 -12.49 -1.28 2.32
CA LEU A 177 -13.86 -0.92 1.97
C LEU A 177 -14.88 -1.65 2.86
N ASP A 178 -14.74 -2.97 3.00
CA ASP A 178 -15.60 -3.81 3.85
C ASP A 178 -15.55 -3.33 5.31
N TYR A 179 -14.38 -2.94 5.81
CA TYR A 179 -14.23 -2.39 7.16
C TYR A 179 -14.96 -1.05 7.29
N CYS A 180 -14.76 -0.10 6.38
CA CYS A 180 -15.42 1.21 6.46
C CYS A 180 -16.95 1.11 6.32
N ASN A 181 -17.45 0.13 5.58
CA ASN A 181 -18.90 -0.12 5.44
C ASN A 181 -19.51 -0.80 6.67
N GLY A 182 -18.70 -1.42 7.53
CA GLY A 182 -19.12 -2.04 8.78
C GLY A 182 -19.18 -1.08 9.97
N SER A 183 -19.73 -1.60 11.08
CA SER A 183 -19.66 -0.99 12.41
C SER A 183 -18.60 -1.71 13.23
N HIS A 184 -17.52 -1.01 13.60
CA HIS A 184 -16.40 -1.59 14.34
C HIS A 184 -16.04 -0.74 15.55
N GLU A 185 -15.82 -1.40 16.70
CA GLU A 185 -15.45 -0.73 17.96
C GLU A 185 -14.11 0.01 17.87
N SER A 186 -13.19 -0.48 17.03
CA SER A 186 -11.85 0.10 16.83
C SER A 186 -11.86 1.40 16.02
N GLY A 187 -13.02 1.89 15.57
CA GLY A 187 -13.16 3.15 14.84
C GLY A 187 -12.29 3.18 13.59
N TYR A 188 -11.31 4.08 13.55
CA TYR A 188 -10.41 4.28 12.39
C TYR A 188 -9.21 3.32 12.33
N ASP A 189 -9.00 2.50 13.36
CA ASP A 189 -7.88 1.57 13.42
C ASP A 189 -8.31 0.18 12.95
N ILE A 190 -7.79 -0.27 11.80
CA ILE A 190 -8.02 -1.61 11.24
C ILE A 190 -6.90 -2.55 11.73
N PRO A 191 -7.20 -3.56 12.55
CA PRO A 191 -6.20 -4.54 12.97
C PRO A 191 -5.75 -5.42 11.81
N TYR A 192 -4.47 -5.80 11.76
CA TYR A 192 -3.97 -6.74 10.75
C TYR A 192 -4.65 -8.12 10.86
N GLN A 193 -5.15 -8.49 12.05
CA GLN A 193 -5.97 -9.68 12.23
C GLN A 193 -7.26 -9.62 11.40
N TYR A 194 -7.90 -8.45 11.32
CA TYR A 194 -9.06 -8.26 10.46
C TYR A 194 -8.67 -8.45 8.98
N LEU A 195 -7.54 -7.86 8.57
CA LEU A 195 -7.05 -7.99 7.20
C LEU A 195 -6.68 -9.44 6.84
N SER A 196 -6.07 -10.20 7.75
CA SER A 196 -5.75 -11.62 7.52
C SER A 196 -7.00 -12.48 7.38
N LYS A 197 -8.01 -12.23 8.21
CA LYS A 197 -9.32 -12.88 8.09
C LYS A 197 -9.96 -12.61 6.73
N LYS A 198 -9.99 -11.34 6.29
CA LYS A 198 -10.52 -10.98 4.97
C LYS A 198 -9.75 -11.60 3.82
N PHE A 199 -8.43 -11.68 3.92
CA PHE A 199 -7.62 -12.36 2.91
C PHE A 199 -7.98 -13.84 2.81
N LEU A 200 -8.16 -14.52 3.95
CA LEU A 200 -8.64 -15.91 3.96
C LEU A 200 -10.00 -16.04 3.27
N GLU A 201 -11.00 -15.24 3.68
CA GLU A 201 -12.36 -15.26 3.11
C GLU A 201 -12.35 -15.07 1.58
N TYR A 202 -11.57 -14.11 1.08
CA TYR A 202 -11.55 -13.82 -0.36
C TYR A 202 -10.80 -14.87 -1.18
N TYR A 203 -9.68 -15.36 -0.67
CA TYR A 203 -8.81 -16.27 -1.41
C TYR A 203 -9.21 -17.73 -1.29
N TRP A 204 -9.89 -18.12 -0.20
CA TRP A 204 -10.24 -19.51 0.02
C TRP A 204 -11.05 -20.10 -1.15
N HIS A 205 -12.11 -19.43 -1.59
CA HIS A 205 -12.87 -19.90 -2.76
C HIS A 205 -12.06 -19.85 -4.05
N GLN A 206 -11.27 -18.79 -4.25
CA GLN A 206 -10.47 -18.63 -5.46
C GLN A 206 -9.43 -19.74 -5.57
N GLU A 207 -8.84 -20.17 -4.46
CA GLU A 207 -7.84 -21.23 -4.41
C GLU A 207 -8.48 -22.62 -4.36
N CYS A 208 -9.27 -22.93 -3.34
CA CYS A 208 -9.76 -24.28 -3.08
C CYS A 208 -10.80 -24.75 -4.09
N LYS A 209 -11.71 -23.85 -4.52
CA LYS A 209 -12.83 -24.19 -5.42
C LYS A 209 -12.50 -23.91 -6.88
N PHE A 210 -11.97 -22.73 -7.18
CA PHE A 210 -11.82 -22.26 -8.56
C PHE A 210 -10.40 -22.40 -9.13
N ARG A 211 -9.38 -22.69 -8.30
CA ARG A 211 -7.97 -22.85 -8.70
C ARG A 211 -7.44 -21.67 -9.51
N ILE A 212 -7.86 -20.46 -9.14
CA ILE A 212 -7.47 -19.21 -9.80
C ILE A 212 -6.10 -18.78 -9.27
N LYS A 213 -5.11 -18.74 -10.15
CA LYS A 213 -3.77 -18.24 -9.83
C LYS A 213 -3.81 -16.75 -9.49
N GLN A 214 -3.00 -16.33 -8.51
CA GLN A 214 -3.06 -15.01 -7.90
C GLN A 214 -1.84 -14.11 -8.17
N ASP A 215 -0.84 -14.59 -8.91
CA ASP A 215 0.34 -13.81 -9.29
C ASP A 215 0.95 -14.21 -10.65
N PHE A 216 1.87 -13.39 -11.15
CA PHE A 216 2.57 -13.66 -12.42
C PHE A 216 3.75 -14.63 -12.28
N HIS A 217 4.07 -15.09 -11.07
CA HIS A 217 5.26 -15.91 -10.83
C HIS A 217 4.93 -17.37 -11.15
N ALA A 218 5.81 -18.03 -11.92
CA ALA A 218 5.61 -19.43 -12.27
C ALA A 218 5.90 -20.38 -11.11
N ASN A 219 6.88 -20.03 -10.25
CA ASN A 219 7.55 -20.97 -9.36
C ASN A 219 7.36 -20.67 -7.86
N ALA A 220 6.54 -19.68 -7.50
CA ALA A 220 6.30 -19.34 -6.10
C ALA A 220 4.95 -18.66 -5.96
N ASP A 221 4.00 -19.36 -5.32
CA ASP A 221 2.70 -18.79 -5.03
C ASP A 221 2.78 -17.68 -3.97
N PRO A 222 1.77 -16.78 -3.90
CA PRO A 222 1.72 -15.79 -2.83
C PRO A 222 1.61 -16.46 -1.45
N MET A 223 2.23 -15.85 -0.43
CA MET A 223 2.22 -16.35 0.95
C MET A 223 0.82 -16.70 1.50
N ALA A 224 -0.23 -15.96 1.13
CA ALA A 224 -1.60 -16.27 1.53
C ALA A 224 -2.10 -17.59 0.91
N ILE A 225 -1.76 -17.84 -0.36
CA ILE A 225 -2.12 -19.06 -1.07
C ILE A 225 -1.35 -20.26 -0.50
N GLN A 226 -0.06 -20.09 -0.24
CA GLN A 226 0.74 -21.11 0.45
C GLN A 226 0.16 -21.44 1.83
N ALA A 227 -0.29 -20.42 2.59
CA ALA A 227 -0.92 -20.61 3.88
C ALA A 227 -2.24 -21.40 3.79
N ILE A 228 -3.09 -21.08 2.81
CA ILE A 228 -4.35 -21.79 2.56
C ILE A 228 -4.08 -23.26 2.18
N ARG A 229 -3.24 -23.51 1.18
CA ARG A 229 -2.89 -24.89 0.75
C ARG A 229 -2.28 -25.71 1.87
N LYS A 230 -1.45 -25.10 2.73
CA LYS A 230 -0.82 -25.80 3.86
C LYS A 230 -1.83 -26.28 4.90
N VAL A 231 -2.94 -25.57 5.09
CA VAL A 231 -3.96 -25.92 6.09
C VAL A 231 -5.00 -26.82 5.49
N PHE A 232 -5.57 -26.44 4.34
CA PHE A 232 -6.72 -27.11 3.78
C PHE A 232 -6.37 -28.16 2.71
N GLY A 233 -5.14 -28.18 2.21
CA GLY A 233 -4.73 -29.11 1.15
C GLY A 233 -5.36 -28.80 -0.21
N ASP A 234 -5.30 -29.79 -1.10
CA ASP A 234 -5.73 -29.68 -2.50
C ASP A 234 -7.16 -30.18 -2.76
N ASP A 235 -7.84 -30.82 -1.80
CA ASP A 235 -9.20 -31.36 -2.01
C ASP A 235 -10.15 -30.82 -0.95
N VAL A 236 -10.71 -29.62 -1.17
CA VAL A 236 -11.69 -29.03 -0.25
C VAL A 236 -13.00 -28.71 -0.97
N PRO A 237 -13.89 -29.70 -1.10
CA PRO A 237 -15.27 -29.43 -1.50
C PRO A 237 -16.10 -29.13 -0.24
N GLY A 238 -16.52 -27.88 -0.07
CA GLY A 238 -17.40 -27.49 1.04
C GLY A 238 -17.82 -26.01 0.99
N SER A 239 -18.70 -25.60 1.91
CA SER A 239 -18.92 -24.18 2.21
C SER A 239 -17.86 -23.69 3.19
N PHE A 240 -17.43 -22.43 3.06
CA PHE A 240 -16.49 -21.82 4.00
C PHE A 240 -17.02 -21.87 5.45
N ASP A 241 -18.34 -21.76 5.61
CA ASP A 241 -19.01 -21.79 6.92
C ASP A 241 -18.98 -23.17 7.60
N LEU A 242 -18.62 -24.23 6.87
CA LEU A 242 -18.53 -25.59 7.38
C LEU A 242 -17.09 -26.02 7.73
N LEU A 243 -16.12 -25.12 7.59
CA LEU A 243 -14.73 -25.40 7.91
C LEU A 243 -14.53 -25.50 9.43
N ASP A 244 -13.58 -26.34 9.85
CA ASP A 244 -13.20 -26.42 11.25
C ASP A 244 -12.70 -25.05 11.74
N PRO A 245 -13.29 -24.47 12.80
CA PRO A 245 -12.83 -23.22 13.37
C PRO A 245 -11.34 -23.22 13.76
N ALA A 246 -10.75 -24.38 14.10
CA ALA A 246 -9.32 -24.53 14.36
C ALA A 246 -8.47 -24.29 13.10
N ASP A 247 -8.90 -24.85 11.96
CA ASP A 247 -8.22 -24.68 10.67
C ASP A 247 -8.34 -23.23 10.19
N ILE A 248 -9.51 -22.61 10.34
CA ILE A 248 -9.69 -21.17 10.05
C ILE A 248 -8.68 -20.35 10.87
N ARG A 249 -8.59 -20.58 12.19
CA ARG A 249 -7.63 -19.86 13.05
C ARG A 249 -6.18 -20.10 12.66
N ASP A 250 -5.81 -21.33 12.27
CA ASP A 250 -4.45 -21.63 11.83
C ASP A 250 -4.12 -20.94 10.50
N ALA A 251 -5.02 -21.01 9.52
CA ALA A 251 -4.86 -20.33 8.23
C ALA A 251 -4.76 -18.81 8.42
N GLU A 252 -5.63 -18.19 9.23
CA GLU A 252 -5.56 -16.77 9.58
C GLU A 252 -4.21 -16.41 10.20
N LYS A 253 -3.71 -17.21 11.14
CA LYS A 253 -2.40 -17.00 11.80
C LYS A 253 -1.24 -17.10 10.81
N LYS A 254 -1.29 -18.05 9.88
CA LYS A 254 -0.28 -18.19 8.82
C LYS A 254 -0.32 -17.02 7.84
N ILE A 255 -1.51 -16.57 7.43
CA ILE A 255 -1.67 -15.37 6.58
C ILE A 255 -1.18 -14.13 7.32
N LEU A 256 -1.58 -13.94 8.59
CA LEU A 256 -1.14 -12.82 9.41
C LEU A 256 0.38 -12.76 9.47
N SER A 257 1.04 -13.87 9.80
CA SER A 257 2.51 -13.90 9.93
C SER A 257 3.24 -13.79 8.57
N GLY A 258 2.71 -14.40 7.51
CA GLY A 258 3.35 -14.46 6.19
C GLY A 258 3.10 -13.24 5.29
N VAL A 259 1.96 -12.57 5.45
CA VAL A 259 1.56 -11.41 4.63
C VAL A 259 1.66 -10.10 5.38
N PHE A 260 1.24 -10.07 6.65
CA PHE A 260 1.15 -8.87 7.46
C PHE A 260 2.16 -8.84 8.63
N GLY A 261 3.00 -9.86 8.76
CA GLY A 261 3.88 -10.04 9.92
C GLY A 261 5.33 -9.66 9.65
N HIS A 262 6.10 -9.61 10.74
CA HIS A 262 7.51 -9.16 10.79
C HIS A 262 8.55 -10.26 10.58
N ALA A 263 8.16 -11.40 10.01
CA ALA A 263 9.11 -12.49 9.84
C ALA A 263 10.32 -12.02 9.00
N ARG A 264 11.52 -12.08 9.60
CA ARG A 264 12.82 -11.73 8.98
C ARG A 264 12.99 -10.24 8.64
N ASN A 265 12.61 -9.31 9.52
CA ASN A 265 12.76 -7.85 9.34
C ASN A 265 12.00 -7.29 8.13
N LYS A 266 10.96 -7.98 7.66
CA LYS A 266 10.12 -7.52 6.55
C LYS A 266 8.82 -6.97 7.14
N THR A 267 8.48 -5.74 6.78
CA THR A 267 7.17 -5.15 7.06
C THR A 267 6.08 -5.87 6.25
N SER A 268 4.80 -5.58 6.54
CA SER A 268 3.67 -6.08 5.75
C SER A 268 3.96 -6.02 4.23
N LEU A 269 3.63 -7.09 3.50
CA LEU A 269 3.98 -7.22 2.08
C LEU A 269 3.21 -6.24 1.18
N VAL A 270 2.07 -5.74 1.66
CA VAL A 270 1.13 -4.91 0.89
C VAL A 270 0.84 -3.56 1.53
N VAL A 271 0.68 -3.45 2.85
CA VAL A 271 0.24 -2.20 3.51
C VAL A 271 1.16 -1.00 3.19
N PRO A 272 2.51 -1.10 3.32
CA PRO A 272 3.42 -0.02 2.93
C PRO A 272 3.40 0.31 1.44
N LYS A 273 3.04 -0.65 0.58
CA LYS A 273 3.15 -0.55 -0.88
C LYS A 273 1.84 -0.13 -1.55
N PHE A 274 0.73 -0.23 -0.83
CA PHE A 274 -0.61 0.05 -1.35
C PHE A 274 -0.72 1.47 -1.87
N GLN A 275 -0.25 2.44 -1.07
CA GLN A 275 -0.31 3.87 -1.36
C GLN A 275 0.88 4.39 -2.20
N LYS A 276 1.64 3.48 -2.84
CA LYS A 276 2.70 3.80 -3.79
C LYS A 276 2.15 3.74 -5.22
N ILE A 277 2.15 4.88 -5.91
CA ILE A 277 1.73 5.01 -7.30
C ILE A 277 2.92 5.36 -8.19
N MET A 278 2.87 4.94 -9.45
CA MET A 278 3.92 5.26 -10.42
C MET A 278 3.71 6.67 -10.98
N GLU A 279 4.72 7.52 -10.86
CA GLU A 279 4.83 8.82 -11.53
C GLU A 279 6.02 8.74 -12.49
N GLY A 280 5.71 8.58 -13.79
CA GLY A 280 6.68 8.12 -14.77
C GLY A 280 7.27 6.76 -14.38
N ASN A 281 8.59 6.70 -14.22
CA ASN A 281 9.31 5.47 -13.84
C ASN A 281 9.57 5.35 -12.33
N ARG A 282 9.09 6.29 -11.51
CA ARG A 282 9.34 6.30 -10.05
C ARG A 282 8.08 5.96 -9.27
N ALA A 283 8.22 5.13 -8.23
CA ALA A 283 7.14 4.85 -7.29
C ALA A 283 7.14 5.92 -6.19
N VAL A 284 6.07 6.70 -6.11
CA VAL A 284 5.89 7.79 -5.15
C VAL A 284 4.84 7.40 -4.11
N GLU A 285 5.18 7.53 -2.84
CA GLU A 285 4.26 7.28 -1.73
C GLU A 285 3.40 8.52 -1.48
N LYS A 286 2.06 8.38 -1.57
CA LYS A 286 1.15 9.52 -1.39
C LYS A 286 0.54 9.65 0.01
N ARG A 287 0.55 8.58 0.84
CA ARG A 287 0.02 8.52 2.23
C ARG A 287 -1.31 9.25 2.46
N VAL A 288 -2.23 9.14 1.49
CA VAL A 288 -3.52 9.85 1.47
C VAL A 288 -4.56 9.20 2.37
N PHE A 289 -4.63 7.88 2.41
CA PHE A 289 -5.73 7.16 3.05
C PHE A 289 -5.44 6.78 4.49
N TYR A 290 -4.20 6.39 4.79
CA TYR A 290 -3.85 5.89 6.12
C TYR A 290 -2.37 6.02 6.46
N THR A 291 -2.10 5.89 7.75
CA THR A 291 -0.80 5.49 8.31
C THR A 291 -0.89 4.06 8.83
N TYR A 292 0.23 3.42 9.19
CA TYR A 292 0.22 2.08 9.76
C TYR A 292 1.30 1.97 10.82
N ASP A 293 1.06 1.09 11.78
CA ASP A 293 2.00 0.69 12.82
C ASP A 293 2.12 -0.82 12.76
N ASP A 294 3.29 -1.23 12.34
CA ASP A 294 3.65 -2.60 12.02
C ASP A 294 3.87 -3.43 13.32
N ASP A 295 4.34 -2.78 14.40
CA ASP A 295 4.53 -3.38 15.72
C ASP A 295 3.19 -3.55 16.45
N ALA A 296 2.36 -2.51 16.41
CA ALA A 296 0.99 -2.57 16.93
C ALA A 296 0.04 -3.34 16.00
N LYS A 297 0.50 -3.71 14.78
CA LYS A 297 -0.25 -4.46 13.76
C LYS A 297 -1.57 -3.81 13.39
N ILE A 298 -1.55 -2.51 13.09
CA ILE A 298 -2.73 -1.73 12.74
C ILE A 298 -2.51 -0.85 11.50
N VAL A 299 -3.57 -0.67 10.72
CA VAL A 299 -3.71 0.43 9.75
C VAL A 299 -4.59 1.50 10.39
N ARG A 300 -4.10 2.73 10.50
CA ARG A 300 -4.86 3.88 11.02
C ARG A 300 -5.34 4.75 9.88
N LEU A 301 -6.62 4.63 9.53
CA LEU A 301 -7.27 5.45 8.52
C LEU A 301 -7.31 6.91 8.95
N ARG A 302 -7.22 7.82 7.97
CA ARG A 302 -7.60 9.21 8.20
C ARG A 302 -9.12 9.31 8.28
N PRO A 303 -9.70 10.16 9.15
CA PRO A 303 -11.16 10.31 9.23
C PRO A 303 -11.81 10.61 7.88
N GLU A 304 -11.22 11.50 7.08
CA GLU A 304 -11.73 11.87 5.75
C GLU A 304 -11.68 10.70 4.76
N ALA A 305 -10.67 9.84 4.86
CA ALA A 305 -10.55 8.64 4.04
C ALA A 305 -11.57 7.57 4.44
N PHE A 306 -11.84 7.43 5.74
CA PHE A 306 -12.86 6.53 6.25
C PHE A 306 -14.25 6.93 5.74
N GLU A 307 -14.62 8.21 5.86
CA GLU A 307 -15.89 8.73 5.32
C GLU A 307 -15.95 8.60 3.79
N PHE A 308 -14.85 8.88 3.08
CA PHE A 308 -14.77 8.67 1.64
C PHE A 308 -15.07 7.22 1.24
N PHE A 309 -14.40 6.25 1.87
CA PHE A 309 -14.59 4.84 1.57
C PHE A 309 -16.00 4.37 1.91
N ARG A 310 -16.55 4.80 3.06
CA ARG A 310 -17.90 4.48 3.48
C ARG A 310 -18.94 5.04 2.50
N ASN A 311 -18.88 6.33 2.20
CA ASN A 311 -19.86 7.01 1.35
C ASN A 311 -19.82 6.54 -0.12
N ASN A 312 -18.67 6.02 -0.56
CA ASN A 312 -18.48 5.53 -1.94
C ASN A 312 -18.38 4.00 -2.03
N TYR A 313 -18.71 3.25 -0.96
CA TYR A 313 -18.46 1.81 -0.84
C TYR A 313 -18.89 1.01 -2.06
N ARG A 314 -20.14 1.20 -2.53
CA ARG A 314 -20.70 0.44 -3.65
C ARG A 314 -19.90 0.65 -4.94
N ILE A 315 -19.61 1.90 -5.30
CA ILE A 315 -18.91 2.24 -6.55
C ILE A 315 -17.44 1.78 -6.48
N LEU A 316 -16.77 2.02 -5.36
CA LEU A 316 -15.37 1.62 -5.18
C LEU A 316 -15.23 0.10 -5.16
N SER A 317 -16.20 -0.63 -4.59
CA SER A 317 -16.21 -2.10 -4.61
C SER A 317 -16.34 -2.63 -6.03
N MET A 318 -17.21 -2.05 -6.86
CA MET A 318 -17.31 -2.41 -8.28
C MET A 318 -15.99 -2.14 -9.02
N ALA A 319 -15.32 -1.01 -8.75
CA ALA A 319 -14.03 -0.70 -9.35
C ALA A 319 -12.93 -1.69 -8.91
N VAL A 320 -12.89 -2.06 -7.63
CA VAL A 320 -11.94 -3.07 -7.12
C VAL A 320 -12.19 -4.42 -7.78
N LEU A 321 -13.43 -4.88 -7.86
CA LEU A 321 -13.76 -6.17 -8.47
C LEU A 321 -13.46 -6.19 -9.97
N SER A 322 -13.78 -5.12 -10.70
CA SER A 322 -13.47 -5.01 -12.14
C SER A 322 -11.95 -5.06 -12.39
N GLU A 323 -11.17 -4.25 -11.68
CA GLU A 323 -9.71 -4.22 -11.86
C GLU A 323 -9.04 -5.51 -11.38
N TRP A 324 -9.59 -6.16 -10.34
CA TRP A 324 -9.12 -7.46 -9.89
C TRP A 324 -9.42 -8.54 -10.95
N ALA A 325 -10.63 -8.56 -11.53
CA ALA A 325 -10.98 -9.50 -12.61
C ALA A 325 -10.05 -9.35 -13.82
N LYS A 326 -9.81 -8.13 -14.30
CA LYS A 326 -8.85 -7.87 -15.40
C LYS A 326 -7.45 -8.37 -15.07
N PHE A 327 -6.99 -8.17 -13.82
CA PHE A 327 -5.70 -8.65 -13.39
C PHE A 327 -5.64 -10.19 -13.35
N LEU A 328 -6.69 -10.85 -12.86
CA LEU A 328 -6.78 -12.30 -12.81
C LEU A 328 -6.81 -12.93 -14.20
N GLU A 329 -7.55 -12.34 -15.14
CA GLU A 329 -7.48 -12.75 -16.56
C GLU A 329 -6.04 -12.68 -17.09
N ARG A 330 -5.20 -11.77 -16.58
CA ARG A 330 -3.77 -11.65 -16.99
C ARG A 330 -2.86 -12.67 -16.37
N VAL A 331 -3.14 -13.01 -15.13
CA VAL A 331 -2.40 -14.03 -14.42
C VAL A 331 -2.73 -15.42 -14.96
N ASN A 332 -3.98 -15.63 -15.39
CA ASN A 332 -4.48 -16.91 -15.87
C ASN A 332 -4.68 -16.83 -17.39
N GLU A 333 -3.60 -16.98 -18.17
CA GLU A 333 -3.61 -16.78 -19.64
C GLU A 333 -4.62 -17.66 -20.40
N SER A 334 -5.05 -18.78 -19.80
CA SER A 334 -6.09 -19.65 -20.35
C SER A 334 -7.51 -19.10 -20.23
N LEU A 335 -7.75 -18.12 -19.35
CA LEU A 335 -9.06 -17.49 -19.18
C LEU A 335 -9.36 -16.49 -20.30
N PRO A 336 -10.63 -16.36 -20.72
CA PRO A 336 -10.99 -15.34 -21.69
C PRO A 336 -10.77 -13.95 -21.11
N ARG A 337 -10.14 -13.07 -21.88
CA ARG A 337 -9.92 -11.64 -21.58
C ARG A 337 -11.19 -10.79 -21.64
N LEU A 338 -12.31 -11.29 -21.11
CA LEU A 338 -13.64 -10.76 -21.39
C LEU A 338 -13.77 -9.30 -20.95
N VAL A 339 -13.31 -8.97 -19.74
CA VAL A 339 -13.41 -7.59 -19.25
C VAL A 339 -12.60 -6.64 -20.14
N ALA A 340 -11.38 -7.04 -20.49
CA ALA A 340 -10.50 -6.23 -21.34
C ALA A 340 -11.03 -6.07 -22.78
N LYS A 341 -11.69 -7.10 -23.33
CA LYS A 341 -12.34 -7.06 -24.64
C LYS A 341 -13.55 -6.12 -24.66
N ILE A 342 -14.35 -6.10 -23.59
CA ILE A 342 -15.51 -5.20 -23.47
C ILE A 342 -15.06 -3.74 -23.42
N GLU A 343 -13.99 -3.43 -22.68
CA GLU A 343 -13.46 -2.08 -22.53
C GLU A 343 -12.62 -1.57 -23.72
N GLN A 344 -12.58 -2.32 -24.82
CA GLN A 344 -11.73 -1.98 -25.95
C GLN A 344 -12.26 -0.73 -26.70
N ASP A 345 -11.78 0.45 -26.30
CA ASP A 345 -11.97 1.71 -27.04
C ASP A 345 -10.85 1.92 -28.06
N ASN A 346 -10.88 1.30 -29.25
CA ASN A 346 -9.95 1.54 -30.40
C ASN A 346 -8.44 1.78 -30.06
N LYS A 347 -7.96 1.35 -28.89
CA LYS A 347 -6.61 1.62 -28.41
C LYS A 347 -5.62 0.90 -29.32
N MET A 348 -4.61 1.65 -29.77
CA MET A 348 -3.56 1.12 -30.63
C MET A 348 -2.89 -0.08 -29.95
N ARG A 349 -2.70 -1.16 -30.72
CA ARG A 349 -1.92 -2.33 -30.29
C ARG A 349 -0.53 -1.90 -29.83
N GLY A 350 -0.02 -2.55 -28.79
CA GLY A 350 1.33 -2.33 -28.30
C GLY A 350 2.38 -2.55 -29.39
N SER A 351 3.52 -1.85 -29.30
CA SER A 351 4.61 -2.07 -30.25
C SER A 351 5.27 -3.43 -30.03
N LEU A 352 5.23 -4.32 -31.03
CA LEU A 352 5.90 -5.62 -31.00
C LEU A 352 7.36 -5.55 -31.45
N THR A 353 7.96 -4.36 -31.46
CA THR A 353 9.31 -4.11 -32.00
C THR A 353 10.39 -4.88 -31.24
N ASP A 354 10.29 -4.97 -29.92
CA ASP A 354 11.27 -5.68 -29.10
C ASP A 354 11.19 -7.20 -29.27
N ILE A 355 9.97 -7.73 -29.45
CA ILE A 355 9.74 -9.15 -29.76
C ILE A 355 10.36 -9.48 -31.11
N ARG A 356 10.11 -8.64 -32.12
CA ARG A 356 10.75 -8.77 -33.44
C ARG A 356 12.27 -8.82 -33.33
N ARG A 357 12.88 -7.86 -32.62
CA ARG A 357 14.33 -7.80 -32.43
C ARG A 357 14.87 -9.05 -31.74
N THR A 358 14.14 -9.59 -30.77
CA THR A 358 14.54 -10.78 -30.01
C THR A 358 14.48 -12.04 -30.88
N TYR A 359 13.40 -12.22 -31.64
CA TYR A 359 13.21 -13.42 -32.45
C TYR A 359 14.16 -13.46 -33.65
N LEU A 360 14.53 -12.29 -34.20
CA LEU A 360 15.49 -12.19 -35.29
C LEU A 360 16.91 -12.67 -34.93
N LYS A 361 17.24 -12.77 -33.62
CA LYS A 361 18.50 -13.37 -33.17
C LYS A 361 18.53 -14.89 -33.33
N HIS A 362 17.36 -15.51 -33.51
CA HIS A 362 17.19 -16.97 -33.50
C HIS A 362 16.71 -17.51 -34.85
N THR A 363 15.94 -16.72 -35.62
CA THR A 363 15.48 -17.13 -36.95
C THR A 363 15.47 -15.96 -37.93
N GLY A 364 15.91 -16.25 -39.16
CA GLY A 364 15.90 -15.35 -40.31
C GLY A 364 14.90 -15.73 -41.39
N HIS A 365 13.99 -16.67 -41.12
CA HIS A 365 13.02 -17.18 -42.10
C HIS A 365 11.58 -16.95 -41.66
N CYS A 366 10.68 -16.78 -42.63
CA CYS A 366 9.24 -16.65 -42.39
C CYS A 366 8.71 -17.95 -41.80
N PHE A 367 7.96 -17.85 -40.70
CA PHE A 367 7.36 -19.01 -40.03
C PHE A 367 6.44 -19.85 -40.93
N TYR A 368 5.79 -19.20 -41.90
CA TYR A 368 4.86 -19.86 -42.81
C TYR A 368 5.60 -20.43 -44.04
N CYS A 369 6.03 -19.56 -44.96
CA CYS A 369 6.60 -19.99 -46.24
C CYS A 369 8.09 -20.38 -46.20
N GLN A 370 8.76 -20.29 -45.05
CA GLN A 370 10.20 -20.57 -44.88
C GLN A 370 11.17 -19.72 -45.73
N ASN A 371 10.69 -18.79 -46.55
CA ASN A 371 11.54 -17.85 -47.27
C ASN A 371 12.31 -16.95 -46.31
N ARG A 372 13.52 -16.55 -46.71
CA ARG A 372 14.36 -15.61 -45.96
C ARG A 372 13.65 -14.28 -45.76
N LEU A 373 13.73 -13.74 -44.55
CA LEU A 373 13.15 -12.46 -44.18
C LEU A 373 14.08 -11.32 -44.58
N GLU A 374 13.56 -10.38 -45.38
CA GLU A 374 14.27 -9.18 -45.79
C GLU A 374 14.10 -8.05 -44.76
N ARG A 375 15.17 -7.25 -44.57
CA ARG A 375 15.15 -6.11 -43.64
C ARG A 375 14.05 -5.13 -44.05
N GLY A 376 13.24 -4.68 -43.08
CA GLY A 376 12.18 -3.68 -43.29
C GLY A 376 10.77 -4.24 -43.51
N TYR A 377 10.62 -5.50 -43.94
CA TYR A 377 9.32 -6.11 -44.26
C TYR A 377 8.92 -7.27 -43.33
N ILE A 378 9.48 -7.27 -42.12
CA ILE A 378 9.31 -8.33 -41.12
C ILE A 378 8.20 -7.94 -40.16
N HIS A 379 7.14 -8.75 -40.17
CA HIS A 379 6.01 -8.63 -39.27
C HIS A 379 6.14 -9.62 -38.11
N VAL A 380 5.57 -9.23 -36.96
CA VAL A 380 5.26 -10.17 -35.87
C VAL A 380 3.79 -10.50 -36.00
N ASP A 381 3.49 -11.76 -36.23
CA ASP A 381 2.14 -12.28 -36.38
C ASP A 381 1.74 -13.12 -35.17
N HIS A 382 0.45 -13.15 -34.87
CA HIS A 382 -0.13 -14.00 -33.84
C HIS A 382 -0.63 -15.28 -34.51
N LEU A 383 -0.13 -16.47 -34.15
CA LEU A 383 -0.59 -17.72 -34.75
C LEU A 383 -2.11 -17.87 -34.54
N ILE A 384 -2.55 -17.80 -33.29
CA ILE A 384 -3.96 -17.73 -32.90
C ILE A 384 -4.37 -16.25 -32.92
N PRO A 385 -5.45 -15.87 -33.63
CA PRO A 385 -5.85 -14.48 -33.81
C PRO A 385 -5.88 -13.65 -32.52
N TRP A 386 -5.29 -12.46 -32.59
CA TRP A 386 -5.31 -11.51 -31.47
C TRP A 386 -6.74 -11.13 -31.05
N SER A 387 -7.70 -11.07 -31.98
CA SER A 387 -9.11 -10.82 -31.63
C SER A 387 -9.74 -11.95 -30.80
N TYR A 388 -9.20 -13.17 -30.86
CA TYR A 388 -9.61 -14.27 -30.00
C TYR A 388 -8.89 -14.24 -28.64
N LEU A 389 -7.56 -14.12 -28.61
CA LEU A 389 -6.81 -14.16 -27.34
C LEU A 389 -6.82 -12.83 -26.58
N PHE A 390 -6.78 -11.71 -27.30
CA PHE A 390 -6.61 -10.35 -26.78
C PHE A 390 -5.35 -10.20 -25.92
N ASP A 391 -4.25 -10.78 -26.39
CA ASP A 391 -3.00 -10.92 -25.66
C ASP A 391 -1.81 -10.98 -26.64
N ASP A 392 -0.69 -10.34 -26.28
CA ASP A 392 0.54 -10.24 -27.08
C ASP A 392 1.67 -11.16 -26.53
N SER A 393 1.34 -12.26 -25.85
CA SER A 393 2.34 -13.15 -25.24
C SER A 393 3.19 -13.88 -26.28
N ALA A 394 4.49 -13.96 -25.98
CA ALA A 394 5.52 -14.44 -26.90
C ALA A 394 5.28 -15.89 -27.39
N TRP A 395 4.66 -16.75 -26.58
CA TRP A 395 4.31 -18.12 -26.96
C TRP A 395 3.46 -18.21 -28.24
N ASN A 396 2.61 -17.21 -28.52
CA ASN A 396 1.73 -17.17 -29.69
C ASN A 396 2.31 -16.37 -30.86
N LEU A 397 3.46 -15.72 -30.69
CA LEU A 397 4.01 -14.79 -31.68
C LEU A 397 5.02 -15.47 -32.59
N VAL A 398 4.98 -15.14 -33.89
CA VAL A 398 5.87 -15.66 -34.94
C VAL A 398 6.41 -14.55 -35.83
N LEU A 399 7.58 -14.76 -36.45
CA LEU A 399 8.05 -13.86 -37.51
C LEU A 399 7.45 -14.28 -38.85
N ALA A 400 6.86 -13.33 -39.57
CA ALA A 400 6.23 -13.56 -40.86
C ALA A 400 6.64 -12.51 -41.88
N CYS A 401 6.74 -12.92 -43.15
CA CYS A 401 6.84 -11.97 -44.25
C CYS A 401 5.50 -11.25 -44.45
N ARG A 402 5.53 -10.06 -45.07
CA ARG A 402 4.33 -9.27 -45.38
C ARG A 402 3.24 -10.08 -46.08
N GLY A 403 3.60 -10.87 -47.09
CA GLY A 403 2.65 -11.67 -47.86
C GLY A 403 1.91 -12.71 -47.01
N CYS A 404 2.62 -13.42 -46.12
CA CYS A 404 1.99 -14.40 -45.25
C CYS A 404 1.15 -13.75 -44.15
N ASN A 405 1.65 -12.70 -43.50
CA ASN A 405 0.92 -11.98 -42.46
C ASN A 405 -0.40 -11.40 -42.99
N LEU A 406 -0.37 -10.75 -44.16
CA LEU A 406 -1.57 -10.20 -44.80
C LEU A 406 -2.53 -11.30 -45.27
N ARG A 407 -2.00 -12.44 -45.77
CA ARG A 407 -2.82 -13.58 -46.19
C ARG A 407 -3.57 -14.19 -45.02
N LYS A 408 -2.90 -14.42 -43.89
CA LYS A 408 -3.52 -15.00 -42.69
C LYS A 408 -4.48 -14.03 -42.03
N SER A 409 -4.08 -12.76 -41.90
CA SER A 409 -4.88 -11.71 -41.25
C SER A 409 -5.37 -12.19 -39.86
N GLY A 410 -6.63 -11.95 -39.53
CA GLY A 410 -7.29 -12.42 -38.30
C GLY A 410 -7.78 -13.89 -38.34
N SER A 411 -7.29 -14.72 -39.26
CA SER A 411 -7.67 -16.14 -39.37
C SER A 411 -6.65 -17.06 -38.69
N LEU A 412 -7.03 -18.31 -38.43
CA LEU A 412 -6.10 -19.38 -38.05
C LEU A 412 -5.35 -19.91 -39.30
N PRO A 413 -4.08 -20.34 -39.19
CA PRO A 413 -3.43 -21.14 -40.23
C PRO A 413 -3.93 -22.60 -40.16
N GLN A 414 -3.48 -23.50 -41.06
CA GLN A 414 -3.77 -24.94 -40.92
C GLN A 414 -3.12 -25.54 -39.66
N GLU A 415 -3.67 -26.67 -39.18
CA GLU A 415 -3.25 -27.34 -37.94
C GLU A 415 -1.76 -27.69 -37.87
N GLU A 416 -1.11 -27.94 -39.01
CA GLU A 416 0.33 -28.21 -39.05
C GLU A 416 1.16 -27.04 -38.47
N PHE A 417 0.75 -25.79 -38.70
CA PHE A 417 1.45 -24.63 -38.16
C PHE A 417 1.33 -24.54 -36.63
N ARG A 418 0.28 -25.10 -36.02
CA ARG A 418 0.19 -25.24 -34.56
C ARG A 418 1.23 -26.24 -34.05
N LYS A 419 1.43 -27.36 -34.75
CA LYS A 419 2.47 -28.34 -34.39
C LYS A 419 3.87 -27.72 -34.53
N THR A 420 4.12 -27.00 -35.62
CA THR A 420 5.37 -26.24 -35.84
C THR A 420 5.59 -25.20 -34.75
N LEU A 421 4.54 -24.50 -34.29
CA LEU A 421 4.64 -23.53 -33.20
C LEU A 421 5.09 -24.22 -31.91
N ILE A 422 4.45 -25.33 -31.54
CA ILE A 422 4.80 -26.10 -30.34
C ILE A 422 6.25 -26.57 -30.42
N GLN A 423 6.67 -27.19 -31.53
CA GLN A 423 8.05 -27.65 -31.72
C GLN A 423 9.07 -26.51 -31.58
N ARG A 424 8.82 -25.37 -32.23
CA ARG A 424 9.69 -24.21 -32.12
C ARG A 424 9.71 -23.65 -30.69
N ASN A 425 8.57 -23.62 -30.02
CA ASN A 425 8.48 -23.15 -28.64
C ASN A 425 9.27 -24.06 -27.70
N THR A 426 9.23 -25.38 -27.90
CA THR A 426 10.09 -26.34 -27.18
C THR A 426 11.57 -26.06 -27.47
N GLN A 427 11.95 -25.92 -28.74
CA GLN A 427 13.33 -25.69 -29.15
C GLN A 427 13.92 -24.40 -28.56
N TYR A 428 13.13 -23.34 -28.47
CA TYR A 428 13.58 -22.03 -27.99
C TYR A 428 13.22 -21.74 -26.52
N TYR A 429 12.74 -22.74 -25.78
CA TYR A 429 12.30 -22.59 -24.40
C TYR A 429 13.39 -21.99 -23.52
N ASP A 430 14.62 -22.50 -23.56
CA ASP A 430 15.72 -22.00 -22.73
C ASP A 430 16.54 -20.87 -23.34
N SER A 431 16.39 -20.60 -24.65
CA SER A 431 17.18 -19.58 -25.35
C SER A 431 16.49 -18.22 -25.45
N ILE A 432 15.16 -18.17 -25.37
CA ILE A 432 14.39 -16.93 -25.46
C ILE A 432 13.68 -16.66 -24.12
N GLY A 433 14.26 -15.80 -23.28
CA GLY A 433 13.72 -15.53 -21.94
C GLY A 433 12.28 -15.02 -21.90
N ILE A 434 11.86 -14.19 -22.86
CA ILE A 434 10.47 -13.71 -22.95
C ILE A 434 9.49 -14.83 -23.33
N LEU A 435 9.94 -15.78 -24.17
CA LEU A 435 9.16 -16.94 -24.57
C LEU A 435 9.01 -17.90 -23.39
N ARG A 436 10.12 -18.23 -22.73
CA ARG A 436 10.13 -19.04 -21.50
C ARG A 436 9.12 -18.52 -20.49
N THR A 437 9.22 -17.23 -20.16
CA THR A 437 8.33 -16.57 -19.19
C THR A 437 6.86 -16.70 -19.59
N SER A 438 6.54 -16.56 -20.87
CA SER A 438 5.16 -16.70 -21.36
C SER A 438 4.66 -18.15 -21.36
N LEU A 439 5.51 -19.13 -21.68
CA LEU A 439 5.17 -20.55 -21.63
C LEU A 439 4.96 -21.03 -20.19
N ASP A 440 5.79 -20.57 -19.27
CA ASP A 440 5.68 -20.88 -17.84
C ASP A 440 4.37 -20.33 -17.24
N ARG A 441 3.88 -19.21 -17.74
CA ARG A 441 2.58 -18.65 -17.34
C ARG A 441 1.40 -19.40 -17.95
N LEU A 442 1.54 -19.83 -19.19
CA LEU A 442 0.53 -20.64 -19.88
C LEU A 442 0.38 -22.03 -19.24
N ASN A 443 1.42 -22.56 -18.59
CA ASN A 443 1.41 -23.88 -17.98
C ASN A 443 0.59 -23.94 -16.68
N ILE A 444 -0.73 -24.15 -16.80
CA ILE A 444 -1.67 -24.29 -15.67
C ILE A 444 -1.86 -25.76 -15.21
N GLY A 445 -0.78 -26.53 -15.15
CA GLY A 445 -0.78 -27.91 -14.63
C GLY A 445 -1.10 -29.01 -15.65
N ARG A 446 -1.52 -28.67 -16.88
CA ARG A 446 -1.77 -29.60 -18.00
C ARG A 446 -0.68 -29.59 -19.09
N GLY A 447 0.38 -28.82 -18.89
CA GLY A 447 1.40 -28.52 -19.90
C GLY A 447 0.95 -27.40 -20.84
N TRP A 448 1.88 -26.50 -21.16
CA TRP A 448 1.60 -25.36 -22.05
C TRP A 448 1.28 -25.82 -23.48
N GLU A 449 1.73 -27.00 -23.92
CA GLU A 449 1.39 -27.58 -25.22
C GLU A 449 -0.11 -27.88 -25.35
N SER A 450 -0.70 -28.42 -24.27
CA SER A 450 -2.13 -28.73 -24.19
C SER A 450 -2.96 -27.46 -24.26
N GLU A 451 -2.52 -26.40 -23.58
CA GLU A 451 -3.21 -25.10 -23.62
C GLU A 451 -3.14 -24.43 -25.00
N ILE A 452 -2.00 -24.52 -25.71
CA ILE A 452 -1.92 -24.05 -27.11
C ILE A 452 -2.92 -24.81 -27.99
N LYS A 453 -3.05 -26.14 -27.80
CA LYS A 453 -4.04 -26.95 -28.52
C LYS A 453 -5.47 -26.52 -28.22
N ASN A 454 -5.79 -26.29 -26.94
CA ASN A 454 -7.10 -25.86 -26.49
C ASN A 454 -7.45 -24.48 -27.06
N HIS A 455 -6.55 -23.50 -26.97
CA HIS A 455 -6.80 -22.17 -27.54
C HIS A 455 -7.03 -22.22 -29.05
N TYR A 456 -6.24 -23.00 -29.78
CA TYR A 456 -6.42 -23.14 -31.22
C TYR A 456 -7.79 -23.76 -31.55
N LYS A 457 -8.14 -24.86 -30.86
CA LYS A 457 -9.42 -25.56 -31.03
C LYS A 457 -10.61 -24.66 -30.70
N ASN A 458 -10.59 -24.02 -29.53
CA ASN A 458 -11.66 -23.14 -29.07
C ASN A 458 -11.81 -21.90 -29.98
N CYS A 459 -10.70 -21.37 -30.52
CA CYS A 459 -10.74 -20.28 -31.49
C CYS A 459 -11.50 -20.70 -32.76
N MET A 460 -11.23 -21.90 -33.27
CA MET A 460 -11.95 -22.46 -34.42
C MET A 460 -13.44 -22.69 -34.08
N GLU A 461 -13.75 -23.25 -32.91
CA GLU A 461 -15.13 -23.48 -32.46
C GLU A 461 -15.93 -22.19 -32.25
N TYR A 462 -15.26 -21.06 -31.97
CA TYR A 462 -15.89 -19.74 -31.89
C TYR A 462 -16.06 -19.06 -33.26
N GLY A 463 -15.83 -19.78 -34.37
CA GLY A 463 -16.13 -19.32 -35.72
C GLY A 463 -15.00 -18.58 -36.43
N PHE A 464 -13.76 -18.61 -35.91
CA PHE A 464 -12.61 -18.06 -36.63
C PHE A 464 -12.23 -18.98 -37.79
N GLY A 465 -12.19 -18.41 -38.99
CA GLY A 465 -11.87 -19.17 -40.22
C GLY A 465 -10.42 -19.68 -40.25
N ILE A 466 -10.21 -20.75 -41.01
CA ILE A 466 -8.88 -21.28 -41.33
C ILE A 466 -8.45 -20.78 -42.71
N ARG A 467 -7.23 -20.23 -42.78
CA ARG A 467 -6.60 -19.80 -44.02
C ARG A 467 -5.50 -20.78 -44.43
N LYS A 468 -5.54 -21.23 -45.68
CA LYS A 468 -4.47 -22.02 -46.27
C LYS A 468 -3.20 -21.17 -46.42
N MET A 469 -2.20 -21.46 -45.60
CA MET A 469 -0.87 -20.87 -45.62
C MET A 469 0.06 -21.73 -46.50
N PRO A 470 1.06 -21.07 -47.14
CA PRO A 470 2.00 -21.70 -48.06
C PRO A 470 3.00 -22.60 -47.35
#